data_AF-A0A3S4UJM6-F1
#
_entry.id   AF-A0A3S4UJM6-F1
#
_cell.length_a   1.000
_cell.length_b   1.000
_cell.length_c   1.000
_cell.angle_alpha   90.00
_cell.angle_beta   90.00
_cell.angle_gamma   90.00
#
_symmetry.space_group_name_H-M   'P 1'
#
loop_
_entity.id
_entity.type
_entity.pdbx_description
1 polymer ?
#
loop_
_entity_poly.entity_id
_entity_poly.type
_entity_poly.pdbx_seq_one_letter_code
_entity_poly.pdbx_strand_id
1 'polypeptide(L)'
;MKYLIIALLFCNLFSAQNKVDFTEIIKNNTDYFEGKKAEKHDVKIKFDSVYSSNQKEYLVKGVAEIDDKILNISGQIIFNPKETKKLRDRSMYNFDVVLNAENASGPTPVFDGRLNIKMIPKIFNVIVFEGIYQDENGKNPMNFDNSDQIMKYLESLKK
;
A
#
# COMPACT_ATOMS: atom_id res chain seq x y z
N MET A 1 36.24 -35.85 9.55
CA MET A 1 34.85 -35.82 9.05
C MET A 1 33.79 -35.44 10.09
N LYS A 2 34.12 -35.09 11.35
CA LYS A 2 33.12 -34.67 12.36
C LYS A 2 32.73 -33.18 12.29
N TYR A 3 33.61 -32.32 11.76
CA TYR A 3 33.36 -30.87 11.69
C TYR A 3 32.61 -30.39 10.43
N LEU A 4 32.51 -31.23 9.40
CA LEU A 4 31.84 -30.88 8.14
C LEU A 4 30.30 -30.86 8.30
N ILE A 5 29.77 -31.71 9.17
CA ILE A 5 28.32 -31.79 9.46
C ILE A 5 27.86 -30.59 10.30
N ILE A 6 28.72 -30.06 11.18
CA ILE A 6 28.40 -28.90 12.03
C ILE A 6 28.37 -27.60 11.20
N ALA A 7 29.23 -27.47 10.17
CA ALA A 7 29.19 -26.33 9.26
C ALA A 7 27.93 -26.31 8.37
N LEU A 8 27.43 -27.47 7.94
CA LEU A 8 26.19 -27.59 7.15
C LEU A 8 24.92 -27.30 7.96
N LEU A 9 24.95 -27.45 9.29
CA LEU A 9 23.85 -27.08 10.17
C LEU A 9 23.77 -25.57 10.44
N PHE A 10 24.90 -24.85 10.40
CA PHE A 10 24.90 -23.39 10.56
C PHE A 10 24.53 -22.63 9.27
N CYS A 11 24.78 -23.19 8.08
CA CYS A 11 24.43 -22.53 6.82
C CYS A 11 22.92 -22.51 6.51
N ASN A 12 22.10 -23.34 7.17
CA ASN A 12 20.66 -23.39 6.93
C ASN A 12 19.84 -22.51 7.89
N LEU A 13 20.45 -21.91 8.90
CA LEU A 13 19.74 -21.04 9.86
C LEU A 13 19.55 -19.59 9.37
N PHE A 14 20.14 -19.20 8.24
CA PHE A 14 20.08 -17.82 7.72
C PHE A 14 19.07 -17.58 6.59
N SER A 15 18.26 -18.59 6.22
CA SER A 15 17.24 -18.45 5.15
C SER A 15 15.82 -18.23 5.68
N ALA A 16 15.62 -18.08 6.99
CA ALA A 16 14.37 -17.55 7.54
C ALA A 16 14.41 -16.02 7.54
N GLN A 17 14.58 -15.40 6.37
CA GLN A 17 14.16 -14.01 6.22
C GLN A 17 12.64 -14.01 6.37
N ASN A 18 12.15 -13.54 7.51
CA ASN A 18 10.74 -13.20 7.70
C ASN A 18 10.34 -12.24 6.58
N LYS A 19 9.72 -12.77 5.52
CA LYS A 19 9.12 -11.94 4.48
C LYS A 19 7.91 -11.28 5.13
N VAL A 20 7.96 -9.97 5.27
CA VAL A 20 6.84 -9.17 5.79
C VAL A 20 5.68 -9.32 4.82
N ASP A 21 4.54 -9.77 5.32
CA ASP A 21 3.28 -9.77 4.59
C ASP A 21 2.59 -8.43 4.82
N PHE A 22 2.38 -7.67 3.75
CA PHE A 22 1.76 -6.34 3.81
C PHE A 22 0.24 -6.37 3.70
N THR A 23 -0.40 -7.55 3.64
CA THR A 23 -1.84 -7.69 3.42
C THR A 23 -2.67 -6.87 4.41
N GLU A 24 -2.50 -7.07 5.71
CA GLU A 24 -3.25 -6.33 6.74
C GLU A 24 -2.86 -4.84 6.80
N ILE A 25 -1.62 -4.51 6.44
CA ILE A 25 -1.14 -3.13 6.40
C ILE A 25 -1.84 -2.37 5.27
N ILE A 26 -1.82 -2.92 4.05
CA ILE A 26 -2.48 -2.36 2.87
C ILE A 26 -3.99 -2.26 3.10
N LYS A 27 -4.60 -3.25 3.74
CA LYS A 27 -6.03 -3.25 4.08
C LYS A 27 -6.42 -2.13 5.05
N ASN A 28 -5.46 -1.62 5.84
CA ASN A 28 -5.63 -0.49 6.75
C ASN A 28 -6.80 -0.65 7.74
N ASN A 29 -6.89 -1.82 8.39
CA ASN A 29 -7.78 -2.10 9.54
C ASN A 29 -9.23 -1.54 9.44
N THR A 30 -9.80 -1.51 8.23
CA THR A 30 -11.19 -1.12 7.88
C THR A 30 -11.53 0.37 7.71
N ASP A 31 -10.59 1.28 7.90
CA ASP A 31 -10.82 2.74 7.74
C ASP A 31 -10.32 3.27 6.38
N TYR A 32 -10.91 4.39 5.95
CA TYR A 32 -10.60 5.06 4.67
C TYR A 32 -9.26 5.78 4.70
N PHE A 33 -8.39 5.52 3.73
CA PHE A 33 -7.37 6.49 3.36
C PHE A 33 -8.04 7.78 2.90
N GLU A 34 -7.50 8.92 3.31
CA GLU A 34 -8.03 10.25 2.99
C GLU A 34 -6.98 11.04 2.20
N GLY A 35 -7.41 11.91 1.30
CA GLY A 35 -6.48 12.66 0.46
C GLY A 35 -7.16 13.64 -0.49
N LYS A 36 -6.41 14.05 -1.52
CA LYS A 36 -6.85 15.07 -2.49
C LYS A 36 -6.62 14.65 -3.94
N LYS A 37 -7.61 14.95 -4.80
CA LYS A 37 -7.46 15.02 -6.26
C LYS A 37 -7.25 16.47 -6.69
N ALA A 38 -6.21 16.70 -7.49
CA ALA A 38 -5.83 18.01 -8.01
C ALA A 38 -5.70 19.10 -6.92
N GLU A 39 -5.31 18.70 -5.70
CA GLU A 39 -5.19 19.55 -4.50
C GLU A 39 -6.49 20.27 -4.06
N LYS A 40 -7.65 19.88 -4.61
CA LYS A 40 -8.92 20.60 -4.38
C LYS A 40 -10.04 19.71 -3.91
N HIS A 41 -10.11 18.50 -4.46
CA HIS A 41 -11.24 17.61 -4.27
C HIS A 41 -10.90 16.55 -3.24
N ASP A 42 -11.77 16.36 -2.24
CA ASP A 42 -11.59 15.32 -1.24
C ASP A 42 -11.69 13.93 -1.87
N VAL A 43 -10.82 13.04 -1.42
CA VAL A 43 -10.76 11.66 -1.85
C VAL A 43 -10.76 10.76 -0.63
N LYS A 44 -11.59 9.73 -0.64
CA LYS A 44 -11.55 8.64 0.34
C LYS A 44 -11.43 7.31 -0.35
N ILE A 45 -10.53 6.45 0.12
CA ILE A 45 -10.30 5.13 -0.47
C ILE A 45 -10.24 4.09 0.61
N LYS A 46 -10.91 2.98 0.39
CA LYS A 46 -10.86 1.82 1.27
C LYS A 46 -10.59 0.58 0.46
N PHE A 47 -9.68 -0.27 0.94
CA PHE A 47 -9.49 -1.61 0.41
C PHE A 47 -10.22 -2.61 1.31
N ASP A 48 -11.30 -3.18 0.82
CA ASP A 48 -12.11 -4.15 1.56
C ASP A 48 -11.46 -5.54 1.58
N SER A 49 -10.79 -5.88 0.48
CA SER A 49 -10.12 -7.16 0.28
C SER A 49 -8.73 -6.95 -0.25
N VAL A 50 -7.75 -7.61 0.38
CA VAL A 50 -6.35 -7.66 -0.04
C VAL A 50 -5.92 -9.12 -0.01
N TYR A 51 -5.37 -9.61 -1.11
CA TYR A 51 -4.86 -10.98 -1.22
C TYR A 51 -3.44 -10.96 -1.77
N SER A 52 -2.51 -11.62 -1.09
CA SER A 52 -1.16 -11.79 -1.61
C SER A 52 -1.03 -13.12 -2.38
N SER A 53 -0.48 -13.07 -3.59
CA SER A 53 -0.18 -14.28 -4.37
C SER A 53 1.21 -14.83 -4.06
N ASN A 54 2.20 -13.95 -3.87
CA ASN A 54 3.61 -14.31 -3.77
C ASN A 54 4.43 -13.36 -2.88
N GLN A 55 3.77 -12.59 -2.00
CA GLN A 55 4.35 -11.55 -1.13
C GLN A 55 5.00 -10.36 -1.86
N LYS A 56 4.97 -10.36 -3.19
CA LYS A 56 5.35 -9.22 -4.03
C LYS A 56 4.13 -8.58 -4.67
N GLU A 57 3.15 -9.39 -5.05
CA GLU A 57 1.93 -8.93 -5.70
C GLU A 57 0.75 -9.09 -4.75
N TYR A 58 -0.03 -8.00 -4.65
CA TYR A 58 -1.22 -7.91 -3.84
C TYR A 58 -2.39 -7.53 -4.73
N LEU A 59 -3.37 -8.41 -4.84
CA LEU A 59 -4.62 -8.13 -5.52
C LEU A 59 -5.55 -7.45 -4.52
N VAL A 60 -6.09 -6.29 -4.93
CA VAL A 60 -6.95 -5.49 -4.05
C VAL A 60 -8.31 -5.23 -4.68
N LYS A 61 -9.32 -5.14 -3.83
CA LYS A 61 -10.66 -4.65 -4.16
C LYS A 61 -11.15 -3.71 -3.07
N GLY A 62 -11.95 -2.73 -3.46
CA GLY A 62 -12.54 -1.80 -2.51
C GLY A 62 -13.34 -0.71 -3.17
N VAL A 63 -13.42 0.43 -2.50
CA VAL A 63 -14.21 1.59 -2.91
C VAL A 63 -13.39 2.87 -2.87
N ALA A 64 -13.64 3.76 -3.82
CA ALA A 64 -13.14 5.12 -3.83
C ALA A 64 -14.30 6.11 -3.92
N GLU A 65 -14.31 7.11 -3.05
CA GLU A 65 -15.23 8.24 -3.07
C GLU A 65 -14.47 9.48 -3.54
N ILE A 66 -14.88 10.06 -4.67
CA ILE A 66 -14.24 11.21 -5.32
C ILE A 66 -15.35 12.08 -5.90
N ASP A 67 -15.37 13.37 -5.55
CA ASP A 67 -16.43 14.30 -5.99
C ASP A 67 -17.85 13.79 -5.72
N ASP A 68 -18.07 13.25 -4.52
CA ASP A 68 -19.34 12.62 -4.09
C ASP A 68 -19.77 11.40 -4.94
N LYS A 69 -18.91 10.91 -5.85
CA LYS A 69 -19.12 9.68 -6.62
C LYS A 69 -18.40 8.51 -5.97
N ILE A 70 -19.12 7.42 -5.76
CA ILE A 70 -18.56 6.16 -5.26
C ILE A 70 -18.24 5.23 -6.44
N LEU A 71 -17.01 4.73 -6.46
CA LEU A 71 -16.47 3.83 -7.47
C LEU A 71 -16.00 2.53 -6.82
N ASN A 72 -16.48 1.39 -7.32
CA ASN A 72 -15.85 0.12 -7.00
C ASN A 72 -14.53 0.01 -7.75
N ILE A 73 -13.46 -0.25 -7.02
CA ILE A 73 -12.10 -0.31 -7.55
C ILE A 73 -11.49 -1.69 -7.34
N SER A 74 -10.70 -2.13 -8.31
CA SER A 74 -9.92 -3.37 -8.19
C SER A 74 -8.61 -3.25 -8.96
N GLY A 75 -7.59 -3.98 -8.53
CA GLY A 75 -6.31 -3.93 -9.22
C GLY A 75 -5.18 -4.58 -8.45
N GLN A 76 -3.97 -4.07 -8.67
CA GLN A 76 -2.74 -4.67 -8.19
C GLN A 76 -1.87 -3.63 -7.49
N ILE A 77 -1.25 -4.07 -6.40
CA ILE A 77 -0.17 -3.36 -5.70
C ILE A 77 1.04 -4.28 -5.74
N ILE A 78 2.16 -3.81 -6.30
CA ILE A 78 3.34 -4.62 -6.59
C ILE A 78 4.53 -4.05 -5.84
N PHE A 79 5.09 -4.84 -4.92
CA PHE A 79 6.30 -4.48 -4.20
C PHE A 79 7.47 -4.27 -5.15
N ASN A 80 8.10 -3.10 -5.04
CA ASN A 80 9.24 -2.72 -5.84
C ASN A 80 10.53 -2.80 -5.00
N PRO A 81 11.23 -3.96 -5.00
CA PRO A 81 12.43 -4.14 -4.18
C PRO A 81 13.60 -3.29 -4.68
N LYS A 82 13.62 -2.90 -5.96
CA LYS A 82 14.69 -2.06 -6.53
C LYS A 82 14.57 -0.63 -6.01
N GLU A 83 13.36 -0.05 -6.07
CA GLU A 83 13.12 1.29 -5.55
C GLU A 83 13.20 1.33 -4.02
N THR A 84 12.65 0.33 -3.33
CA THR A 84 12.77 0.19 -1.87
C THR A 84 14.23 0.23 -1.40
N LYS A 85 15.14 -0.48 -2.09
CA LYS A 85 16.57 -0.48 -1.74
C LYS A 85 17.29 0.85 -1.95
N LYS A 86 16.74 1.74 -2.78
CA LYS A 86 17.29 3.09 -3.03
C LYS A 86 16.88 4.09 -1.94
N LEU A 87 15.85 3.77 -1.16
CA LEU A 87 15.39 4.63 -0.07
C LEU A 87 16.45 4.69 1.03
N ARG A 88 16.65 5.90 1.58
CA ARG A 88 17.57 6.10 2.71
C ARG A 88 17.03 5.49 4.00
N ASP A 89 15.71 5.52 4.16
CA ASP A 89 15.01 4.99 5.32
C ASP A 89 14.73 3.49 5.14
N ARG A 90 15.42 2.65 5.92
CA ARG A 90 15.27 1.18 5.86
C ARG A 90 13.93 0.66 6.40
N SER A 91 13.14 1.52 7.03
CA SER A 91 11.79 1.19 7.49
C SER A 91 10.71 1.46 6.44
N MET A 92 11.10 1.99 5.28
CA MET A 92 10.19 2.35 4.19
C MET A 92 10.23 1.32 3.07
N TYR A 93 9.06 1.01 2.52
CA TYR A 93 8.83 0.04 1.45
C TYR A 93 8.04 0.72 0.33
N ASN A 94 8.46 0.50 -0.90
CA ASN A 94 7.86 1.11 -2.08
C ASN A 94 7.12 0.06 -2.91
N PHE A 95 5.95 0.44 -3.41
CA PHE A 95 5.09 -0.38 -4.25
C PHE A 95 4.58 0.43 -5.44
N ASP A 96 4.46 -0.21 -6.58
CA ASP A 96 3.75 0.31 -7.75
C ASP A 96 2.27 -0.07 -7.64
N VAL A 97 1.36 0.85 -7.97
CA VAL A 97 -0.08 0.68 -7.79
C VAL A 97 -0.80 0.94 -9.11
N VAL A 98 -1.66 0.00 -9.49
CA VAL A 98 -2.54 0.12 -10.66
C VAL A 98 -3.93 -0.35 -10.30
N LEU A 99 -4.92 0.54 -10.32
CA LEU A 99 -6.32 0.24 -9.99
C LEU A 99 -7.24 0.69 -11.12
N ASN A 100 -8.27 -0.12 -11.37
CA ASN A 100 -9.31 0.12 -12.35
C ASN A 100 -10.66 0.26 -11.63
N ALA A 101 -11.57 1.07 -12.18
CA ALA A 101 -12.96 1.00 -11.76
C ALA A 101 -13.64 -0.20 -12.41
N GLU A 102 -14.38 -1.00 -11.65
CA GLU A 102 -14.96 -2.28 -12.13
C GLU A 102 -15.96 -2.09 -13.29
N ASN A 103 -16.56 -0.91 -13.43
CA ASN A 103 -17.51 -0.58 -14.51
C ASN A 103 -16.91 0.36 -15.59
N ALA A 104 -15.61 0.65 -15.56
CA ALA A 104 -14.98 1.46 -16.60
C ALA A 104 -14.80 0.62 -17.87
N SER A 105 -15.40 1.07 -18.97
CA SER A 105 -15.40 0.39 -20.27
C SER A 105 -14.08 0.51 -21.06
N GLY A 106 -12.96 0.87 -20.41
CA GLY A 106 -11.68 1.15 -21.07
C GLY A 106 -10.49 0.44 -20.40
N PRO A 107 -9.39 0.21 -21.14
CA PRO A 107 -8.20 -0.48 -20.64
C PRO A 107 -7.31 0.40 -19.75
N THR A 108 -7.72 1.65 -19.47
CA THR A 108 -6.87 2.60 -18.78
C THR A 108 -7.13 2.59 -17.27
N PRO A 109 -6.08 2.43 -16.45
CA PRO A 109 -6.20 2.52 -15.00
C PRO A 109 -6.81 3.85 -14.57
N VAL A 110 -7.70 3.76 -13.60
CA VAL A 110 -8.31 4.92 -12.94
C VAL A 110 -7.36 5.48 -11.89
N PHE A 111 -6.50 4.64 -11.32
CA PHE A 111 -5.40 5.06 -10.45
C PHE A 111 -4.10 4.41 -10.88
N ASP A 112 -3.05 5.21 -11.03
CA ASP A 112 -1.70 4.76 -11.37
C ASP A 112 -0.69 5.59 -10.58
N GLY A 113 0.17 4.93 -9.80
CA GLY A 113 1.10 5.65 -8.94
C GLY A 113 1.94 4.74 -8.05
N ARG A 114 2.40 5.33 -6.95
CA ARG A 114 3.28 4.69 -5.98
C ARG A 114 2.67 4.74 -4.59
N LEU A 115 2.79 3.62 -3.88
CA LEU A 115 2.48 3.52 -2.46
C LEU A 115 3.79 3.38 -1.69
N ASN A 116 3.98 4.22 -0.69
CA ASN A 116 5.07 4.10 0.27
C ASN A 116 4.50 3.68 1.62
N ILE A 117 5.03 2.62 2.19
CA ILE A 117 4.66 2.12 3.51
C ILE A 117 5.87 2.30 4.42
N LYS A 118 5.72 3.11 5.47
CA LYS A 118 6.72 3.26 6.53
C LYS A 118 6.27 2.48 7.76
N MET A 119 7.02 1.43 8.09
CA MET A 119 6.80 0.65 9.30
C MET A 119 7.43 1.35 10.50
N ILE A 120 6.61 1.79 11.45
CA ILE A 120 7.09 2.32 12.73
C ILE A 120 7.02 1.17 13.76
N PRO A 121 8.10 0.87 14.52
CA PRO A 121 8.20 -0.37 15.29
C PRO A 121 6.95 -0.72 16.10
N LYS A 122 6.18 -1.68 15.58
CA LYS A 122 5.03 -2.41 16.17
C LYS A 122 3.74 -1.65 16.48
N ILE A 123 3.61 -0.37 16.20
CA ILE A 123 2.40 0.38 16.60
C ILE A 123 1.67 1.02 15.42
N PHE A 124 2.41 1.55 14.43
CA PHE A 124 1.81 2.27 13.31
C PHE A 124 2.49 1.94 12.00
N ASN A 125 1.70 1.93 10.93
CA ASN A 125 2.19 1.96 9.57
C ASN A 125 1.68 3.24 8.93
N VAL A 126 2.58 4.11 8.48
CA VAL A 126 2.20 5.27 7.67
C VAL A 126 2.18 4.81 6.23
N ILE A 127 1.07 5.04 5.54
CA ILE A 127 0.88 4.69 4.15
C ILE A 127 0.62 5.97 3.38
N VAL A 128 1.38 6.21 2.33
CA VAL A 128 1.21 7.38 1.46
C VAL A 128 1.17 6.92 0.02
N PHE A 129 0.11 7.24 -0.68
CA PHE A 129 0.01 7.11 -2.12
C PHE A 129 0.25 8.45 -2.79
N GLU A 130 1.01 8.43 -3.88
CA GLU A 130 1.20 9.54 -4.80
C GLU A 130 1.06 9.03 -6.23
N GLY A 131 0.19 9.65 -7.02
CA GLY A 131 -0.06 9.18 -8.37
C GLY A 131 -1.02 10.05 -9.17
N ILE A 132 -1.70 9.40 -10.10
CA ILE A 132 -2.63 10.01 -11.04
C ILE A 132 -3.98 9.31 -10.90
N TYR A 133 -5.03 10.12 -10.85
CA TYR A 133 -6.40 9.70 -11.12
C TYR A 133 -6.77 10.03 -12.56
N GLN A 134 -7.36 9.09 -13.28
CA GLN A 134 -7.84 9.31 -14.64
C GLN A 134 -9.35 9.09 -14.76
N ASP A 135 -10.03 10.10 -15.29
CA ASP A 135 -11.46 10.07 -15.63
C ASP A 135 -11.71 10.64 -17.04
N GLU A 136 -12.99 10.87 -17.36
CA GLU A 136 -13.44 11.49 -18.61
C GLU A 136 -12.90 12.91 -18.83
N ASN A 137 -12.51 13.62 -17.76
CA ASN A 137 -11.97 14.98 -17.80
C ASN A 137 -10.44 14.99 -17.93
N GLY A 138 -9.81 13.81 -17.93
CA GLY A 138 -8.38 13.64 -18.15
C GLY A 138 -7.64 13.10 -16.93
N LYS A 139 -6.34 13.43 -16.85
CA LYS A 139 -5.43 12.96 -15.80
C LYS A 139 -5.21 14.05 -14.77
N ASN A 140 -5.44 13.72 -13.51
CA ASN A 140 -5.27 14.63 -12.38
C ASN A 140 -4.29 14.04 -11.36
N PRO A 141 -3.37 14.83 -10.77
CA PRO A 141 -2.54 14.36 -9.68
C PRO A 141 -3.43 13.98 -8.49
N MET A 142 -3.03 12.95 -7.76
CA MET A 142 -3.78 12.47 -6.61
C MET A 142 -2.85 11.95 -5.53
N ASN A 143 -3.19 12.26 -4.28
CA ASN A 143 -2.54 11.72 -3.11
C ASN A 143 -3.60 11.19 -2.12
N PHE A 144 -3.21 10.21 -1.30
CA PHE A 144 -3.97 9.79 -0.12
C PHE A 144 -3.07 9.12 0.89
N ASP A 145 -3.42 9.22 2.17
CA ASP A 145 -2.69 8.60 3.25
C ASP A 145 -3.60 8.20 4.44
N ASN A 146 -3.01 7.70 5.51
CA ASN A 146 -3.69 7.38 6.77
C ASN A 146 -3.21 8.23 7.97
N SER A 147 -2.64 9.40 7.71
CA SER A 147 -2.01 10.26 8.73
C SER A 147 -3.01 10.75 9.77
N ASP A 148 -4.19 11.20 9.35
CA ASP A 148 -5.25 11.67 10.26
C ASP A 148 -5.74 10.57 11.21
N GLN A 149 -5.78 9.31 10.75
CA GLN A 149 -6.15 8.17 11.58
C GLN A 149 -5.09 7.92 12.67
N ILE A 150 -3.82 7.97 12.28
CA ILE A 150 -2.70 7.81 13.20
C ILE A 150 -2.75 8.92 14.26
N MET A 151 -3.03 10.16 13.87
CA MET A 151 -3.16 11.28 14.80
C MET A 151 -4.33 11.09 15.78
N LYS A 152 -5.51 10.71 15.30
CA LYS A 152 -6.68 10.41 16.15
C LYS A 152 -6.39 9.32 17.18
N TYR A 153 -5.69 8.25 16.77
CA TYR A 153 -5.29 7.20 17.71
C TYR A 153 -4.25 7.68 18.72
N LEU A 154 -3.23 8.44 18.29
CA LEU A 154 -2.23 9.01 19.19
C LEU A 154 -2.85 9.96 20.23
N GLU A 155 -3.89 10.69 19.86
CA GLU A 155 -4.66 11.53 20.78
C GLU A 155 -5.49 10.71 21.77
N SER A 156 -6.07 9.58 21.35
CA SER A 156 -6.86 8.72 22.23
C SER A 156 -6.02 8.08 23.34
N LEU A 157 -4.75 7.78 23.07
CA LEU A 157 -3.79 7.26 24.05
C LEU A 157 -3.37 8.28 25.12
N LYS A 158 -3.63 9.57 24.92
CA LYS A 158 -3.31 10.63 25.91
C LYS A 158 -4.40 10.80 26.98
N LYS A 159 -5.55 10.13 26.84
CA LYS A 159 -6.68 10.18 27.77
C LYS A 159 -6.57 9.06 28.80
#